data_AF-A0A536V535-F1
#
_entry.id   AF-A0A536V535-F1
#
_cell.length_a   1.000
_cell.length_b   1.000
_cell.length_c   1.000
_cell.angle_alpha   90.00
_cell.angle_beta   90.00
_cell.angle_gamma   90.00
#
_symmetry.space_group_name_H-M   'P 1'
#
loop_
_entity.id
_entity.type
_entity.pdbx_description
1 polymer ?
#
loop_
_entity_poly.entity_id
_entity_poly.type
_entity_poly.pdbx_seq_one_letter_code
_entity_poly.pdbx_strand_id
1 'polypeptide(L)' 'NTDARIFSTCMEPQLVSIAGIYRTTDTALPADVAAKPAQVRLDGEKLLVEPLKL' A
#
# COMPACT_ATOMS: atom_id res chain seq x y z
N ASN A 1 8.00 -9.33 11.22
CA ASN A 1 7.87 -9.11 9.75
C ASN A 1 6.54 -8.44 9.41
N THR A 2 5.44 -8.80 10.09
CA THR A 2 4.13 -8.14 9.98
C THR A 2 4.14 -6.63 10.21
N ASP A 3 5.11 -6.11 10.96
CA ASP A 3 5.26 -4.66 11.22
C ASP A 3 5.94 -3.89 10.08
N ALA A 4 6.36 -4.56 9.01
CA ALA A 4 6.98 -3.91 7.87
C ALA A 4 6.04 -2.89 7.20
N ARG A 5 6.66 -1.92 6.52
CA ARG A 5 6.00 -0.81 5.84
C ARG A 5 6.64 -0.61 4.48
N ILE A 6 5.83 -0.34 3.46
CA ILE A 6 6.30 0.03 2.12
C ILE A 6 5.99 1.51 1.94
N PHE A 7 6.97 2.28 1.48
CA PHE A 7 6.81 3.70 1.18
C PHE A 7 7.10 3.93 -0.29
N SER A 8 6.27 4.74 -0.95
CA SER A 8 6.53 5.19 -2.32
C SER A 8 6.16 6.66 -2.46
N THR A 9 6.93 7.39 -3.26
CA THR A 9 6.59 8.75 -3.70
C THR A 9 5.52 8.77 -4.80
N CYS A 10 5.29 7.63 -5.47
CA CYS A 10 4.24 7.45 -6.47
C CYS A 10 3.61 6.05 -6.33
N MET A 11 2.38 5.95 -5.84
CA MET A 11 1.71 4.66 -5.61
C MET A 11 0.92 4.21 -6.84
N GLU A 12 1.61 3.52 -7.75
CA GLU A 12 1.04 2.82 -8.92
C GLU A 12 1.59 1.37 -9.06
N PRO A 13 1.63 0.56 -7.98
CA PRO A 13 2.14 -0.80 -8.05
C PRO A 13 1.20 -1.69 -8.88
N GLN A 14 1.71 -2.79 -9.46
CA GLN A 14 0.84 -3.86 -9.96
C GLN A 14 0.45 -4.84 -8.82
N LEU A 15 1.34 -5.00 -7.85
CA LEU A 15 1.16 -5.85 -6.68
C LEU A 15 1.96 -5.27 -5.50
N VAL A 16 1.38 -5.35 -4.30
CA VAL A 16 2.09 -5.08 -3.03
C VAL A 16 1.96 -6.29 -2.12
N SER A 17 3.03 -6.61 -1.38
CA SER A 17 3.04 -7.75 -0.45
C SER A 17 3.81 -7.43 0.83
N ILE A 18 3.22 -7.78 1.98
CA ILE A 18 3.86 -7.69 3.29
C ILE A 18 3.63 -9.01 4.02
N ALA A 19 4.72 -9.66 4.46
CA ALA A 19 4.69 -10.92 5.19
C ALA A 19 3.88 -12.05 4.50
N GLY A 20 3.87 -12.09 3.16
CA GLY A 20 3.17 -13.09 2.37
C GLY A 20 1.71 -12.74 2.03
N ILE A 21 1.15 -11.71 2.66
CA ILE A 21 -0.17 -11.17 2.32
C ILE A 21 0.00 -10.18 1.18
N TYR A 22 -0.74 -10.37 0.08
CA TYR A 22 -0.62 -9.54 -1.11
C TYR A 22 -1.95 -8.94 -1.55
N ARG A 23 -1.86 -7.82 -2.29
CA ARG A 23 -2.95 -7.18 -3.00
C ARG A 23 -2.50 -6.83 -4.41
N THR A 24 -3.32 -7.15 -5.40
CA THR A 24 -3.17 -6.73 -6.80
C THR A 24 -3.96 -5.46 -7.06
N THR A 25 -3.59 -4.70 -8.09
CA THR A 25 -4.30 -3.49 -8.51
C THR A 25 -5.44 -3.74 -9.49
N ASP A 26 -6.01 -4.95 -9.50
CA ASP A 26 -7.24 -5.24 -10.23
C ASP A 26 -8.40 -4.38 -9.72
N THR A 27 -8.36 -4.02 -8.43
CA THR A 27 -9.17 -2.95 -7.85
C THR A 27 -8.34 -1.68 -7.81
N ALA A 28 -8.82 -0.66 -8.53
CA ALA A 28 -8.19 0.65 -8.58
C ALA A 28 -7.87 1.18 -7.17
N LEU A 29 -6.71 1.81 -7.05
CA LEU A 29 -6.34 2.50 -5.83
C LEU A 29 -7.24 3.73 -5.62
N PRO A 30 -7.58 4.07 -4.37
CA PRO A 30 -8.29 5.30 -4.08
C PRO A 30 -7.54 6.54 -4.60
N ALA A 31 -8.28 7.56 -5.03
CA ALA A 31 -7.72 8.73 -5.73
C ALA A 31 -6.82 9.63 -4.86
N ASP A 32 -6.87 9.46 -3.54
CA ASP A 32 -6.01 10.14 -2.56
C ASP A 32 -4.61 9.51 -2.46
N VAL A 33 -4.44 8.26 -2.91
CA VAL A 33 -3.16 7.54 -2.92
C VAL A 33 -2.65 7.20 -4.32
N ALA A 34 -3.53 7.01 -5.30
CA ALA A 34 -3.13 6.67 -6.68
C ALA A 34 -2.21 7.75 -7.26
N ALA A 35 -1.06 7.33 -7.80
CA ALA A 35 -0.02 8.21 -8.36
C ALA A 35 0.47 9.32 -7.40
N LYS A 36 0.34 9.10 -6.08
CA LYS A 36 0.72 10.05 -5.03
C LYS A 36 1.62 9.39 -3.98
N PRO A 37 2.30 10.20 -3.14
CA PRO A 37 3.05 9.66 -2.00
C PRO A 37 2.13 8.92 -1.02
N ALA A 38 2.43 7.66 -0.78
CA ALA A 38 1.64 6.80 0.09
C ALA A 38 2.50 5.75 0.80
N GLN A 39 1.93 5.19 1.86
CA GLN A 39 2.48 4.04 2.56
C GLN A 39 1.53 2.86 2.47
N VAL A 40 2.10 1.65 2.50
CA VAL A 40 1.36 0.40 2.67
C VAL A 40 1.77 -0.24 3.98
N ARG A 41 0.79 -0.67 4.74
CA ARG A 41 0.99 -1.37 6.02
C ARG A 41 0.04 -2.54 6.18
N LEU A 42 0.44 -3.48 7.02
CA LEU A 42 -0.44 -4.55 7.46
C LEU A 42 -1.23 -4.12 8.71
N ASP A 43 -2.53 -4.37 8.71
CA ASP A 43 -3.45 -4.23 9.83
C ASP A 43 -4.17 -5.56 10.04
N GLY A 44 -3.71 -6.34 11.02
CA GLY A 44 -4.07 -7.76 11.15
C GLY A 44 -3.65 -8.54 9.90
N GLU A 45 -4.63 -8.95 9.09
CA GLU A 45 -4.41 -9.68 7.83
C GLU A 45 -4.78 -8.85 6.58
N LYS A 46 -4.94 -7.54 6.72
CA LYS A 46 -5.32 -6.64 5.62
C LYS A 46 -4.22 -5.65 5.29
N LEU A 47 -4.00 -5.42 3.99
CA LEU A 47 -3.13 -4.35 3.50
C LEU A 47 -3.90 -3.03 3.43
N LEU A 48 -3.44 -2.05 4.20
CA LEU A 48 -3.93 -0.68 4.15
C LEU A 48 -2.98 0.17 3.32
N VAL A 49 -3.55 0.97 2.42
CA VAL A 49 -2.82 1.95 1.60
C VAL A 49 -3.31 3.33 2.04
N GLU A 50 -2.42 4.15 2.57
CA GLU A 50 -2.76 5.44 3.18
C GLU A 50 -1.83 6.53 2.64
N PRO A 51 -2.32 7.77 2.44
CA PRO A 51 -1.47 8.88 2.04
C PRO A 51 -0.33 9.12 3.04
N LEU A 52 0.84 9.50 2.54
CA LEU A 52 1.91 9.96 3.40
C LEU A 52 1.58 11.37 3.93
N LYS A 53 1.37 11.47 5.24
CA LYS A 53 1.31 12.75 5.94
C LYS A 53 2.73 13.14 6.30
N LEU A 54 3.18 14.30 5.81
CA LEU A 54 4.41 14.95 6.26
C LEU A 54 4.19 15.60 7.64
#